data_AF-A0A7W6N9J5-F1
#
_entry.id   AF-A0A7W6N9J5-F1
#
_cell.length_a   1.000
_cell.length_b   1.000
_cell.length_c   1.000
_cell.angle_alpha   90.00
_cell.angle_beta   90.00
_cell.angle_gamma   90.00
#
_symmetry.space_group_name_H-M   'P 1'
#
loop_
_entity.id
_entity.type
_entity.pdbx_description
1 polymer ?
#
loop_
_entity_poly.entity_id
_entity_poly.type
_entity_poly.pdbx_seq_one_letter_code
_entity_poly.pdbx_strand_id
1 'polypeptide(L)'
;MKAVRLSPNLSVAPQITEKDLEEAAAAGFKTIINNRPDGEAPDQPRGEALAAAAMRLGLTYKHIPVVPGQLSNDQVEAFRQVVTESKKPALAFCRTGTRSTTLWALSAADRLSTSEILQAASDAGYNLDALRPQLEAAAARKSSAK
;
A
#
# COMPACT_ATOMS: atom_id res chain seq x y z
N MET A 1 -9.60 -3.82 -13.20
CA MET A 1 -9.01 -3.36 -11.92
C MET A 1 -10.06 -2.98 -10.88
N LYS A 2 -9.97 -3.56 -9.67
CA LYS A 2 -10.80 -3.20 -8.49
C LYS A 2 -9.99 -2.36 -7.49
N ALA A 3 -9.60 -1.14 -7.88
CA ALA A 3 -8.90 -0.23 -6.99
C ALA A 3 -9.88 0.63 -6.18
N VAL A 4 -9.61 0.81 -4.88
CA VAL A 4 -10.37 1.68 -3.99
C VAL A 4 -9.46 2.78 -3.47
N ARG A 5 -9.96 4.02 -3.46
CA ARG A 5 -9.20 5.18 -2.98
C ARG A 5 -9.09 5.11 -1.46
N LEU A 6 -7.88 5.03 -0.93
CA LEU A 6 -7.61 4.99 0.51
C LEU A 6 -7.26 6.38 1.07
N SER A 7 -6.62 7.22 0.25
CA SER A 7 -6.31 8.61 0.59
C SER A 7 -6.23 9.45 -0.70
N PRO A 8 -6.07 10.79 -0.63
CA PRO A 8 -6.09 11.64 -1.82
C PRO A 8 -5.17 11.19 -2.95
N ASN A 9 -3.99 10.63 -2.62
CA ASN A 9 -2.94 10.26 -3.56
C ASN A 9 -2.58 8.76 -3.57
N LEU A 10 -3.33 7.92 -2.85
CA LEU A 10 -3.08 6.49 -2.76
C LEU A 10 -4.40 5.72 -2.90
N SER A 11 -4.40 4.78 -3.84
CA SER A 11 -5.41 3.74 -3.94
C SER A 11 -4.81 2.38 -3.58
N VAL A 12 -5.66 1.46 -3.17
CA VAL A 12 -5.30 0.07 -2.87
C VAL A 12 -6.13 -0.90 -3.70
N ALA A 13 -5.58 -2.08 -3.99
CA ALA A 13 -6.26 -3.13 -4.73
C ALA A 13 -5.89 -4.53 -4.20
N PRO A 14 -6.74 -5.56 -4.45
CA PRO A 14 -6.31 -6.95 -4.39
C PRO A 14 -5.29 -7.25 -5.51
N GLN A 15 -4.94 -8.53 -5.69
CA GLN A 15 -3.99 -8.96 -6.72
C GLN A 15 -4.35 -8.36 -8.09
N ILE A 16 -3.35 -7.74 -8.73
CA ILE A 16 -3.47 -7.16 -10.07
C ILE A 16 -2.80 -8.04 -11.12
N THR A 17 -3.21 -7.88 -12.36
CA THR A 17 -2.64 -8.53 -13.55
C THR A 17 -1.91 -7.52 -14.44
N GLU A 18 -1.27 -7.98 -15.52
CA GLU A 18 -0.70 -7.07 -16.53
C GLU A 18 -1.77 -6.18 -17.17
N LYS A 19 -2.97 -6.72 -17.42
CA LYS A 19 -4.11 -5.94 -17.93
C LYS A 19 -4.54 -4.84 -16.96
N ASP A 20 -4.52 -5.11 -15.66
CA ASP A 20 -4.84 -4.08 -14.66
C ASP A 20 -3.80 -2.96 -14.62
N LEU A 21 -2.54 -3.22 -15.03
CA LEU A 21 -1.52 -2.17 -15.17
C LEU A 21 -1.85 -1.23 -16.33
N GLU A 22 -2.37 -1.77 -17.45
CA GLU A 22 -2.84 -0.94 -18.57
C GLU A 22 -4.00 -0.04 -18.14
N GLU A 23 -4.98 -0.62 -17.42
CA GLU A 23 -6.08 0.13 -16.84
C GLU A 23 -5.59 1.19 -15.84
N ALA A 24 -4.59 0.87 -15.00
CA ALA A 24 -4.01 1.81 -14.07
C ALA A 24 -3.30 2.98 -14.78
N ALA A 25 -2.53 2.71 -15.84
CA ALA A 25 -1.89 3.74 -16.65
C ALA A 25 -2.91 4.66 -17.31
N ALA A 26 -3.98 4.08 -17.89
CA ALA A 26 -5.07 4.83 -18.50
C ALA A 26 -5.85 5.69 -17.48
N ALA A 27 -6.02 5.21 -16.25
CA ALA A 27 -6.61 5.95 -15.14
C ALA A 27 -5.67 7.03 -14.55
N GLY A 28 -4.45 7.17 -15.07
CA GLY A 28 -3.51 8.21 -14.70
C GLY A 28 -2.62 7.89 -13.51
N PHE A 29 -2.65 6.66 -12.97
CA PHE A 29 -1.68 6.23 -11.97
C PHE A 29 -0.25 6.36 -12.51
N LYS A 30 0.69 6.68 -11.62
CA LYS A 30 2.10 6.91 -11.98
C LYS A 30 3.05 5.94 -11.27
N THR A 31 2.62 5.38 -10.14
CA THR A 31 3.43 4.47 -9.33
C THR A 31 2.61 3.27 -8.89
N ILE A 32 3.20 2.08 -8.99
CA ILE A 32 2.67 0.80 -8.52
C ILE A 32 3.54 0.32 -7.36
N ILE A 33 2.91 -0.07 -6.25
CA ILE A 33 3.57 -0.58 -5.05
C ILE A 33 3.10 -2.02 -4.82
N ASN A 34 3.98 -2.99 -5.04
CA ASN A 34 3.70 -4.39 -4.75
C ASN A 34 4.11 -4.72 -3.32
N ASN A 35 3.14 -5.10 -2.48
CA ASN A 35 3.35 -5.56 -1.11
C ASN A 35 3.20 -7.08 -0.93
N ARG A 36 3.10 -7.82 -2.04
CA ARG A 36 3.03 -9.28 -2.08
C ARG A 36 4.44 -9.87 -2.33
N PRO A 37 4.95 -10.76 -1.47
CA PRO A 37 6.11 -11.60 -1.80
C PRO A 37 5.80 -12.47 -3.01
N ASP A 38 6.80 -12.77 -3.83
CA ASP A 38 6.66 -13.72 -4.93
C ASP A 38 6.48 -15.15 -4.41
N GLY A 39 5.74 -15.98 -5.16
CA GLY A 39 5.53 -17.39 -4.83
C GLY A 39 4.55 -17.66 -3.68
N GLU A 40 3.72 -16.69 -3.29
CA GLU A 40 2.70 -16.88 -2.25
C GLU A 40 1.55 -17.80 -2.70
N ALA A 41 1.28 -17.90 -4.00
CA ALA A 41 0.28 -18.82 -4.56
C ALA A 41 0.61 -19.26 -6.01
N PRO A 42 0.14 -20.43 -6.47
CA PRO A 42 0.40 -20.92 -7.83
C PRO A 42 -0.15 -20.02 -8.95
N ASP A 43 -1.24 -19.31 -8.67
CA ASP A 43 -1.91 -18.39 -9.58
C ASP A 43 -1.34 -16.96 -9.54
N GLN A 44 -0.32 -16.72 -8.71
CA GLN A 44 0.28 -15.41 -8.58
C GLN A 44 1.09 -15.03 -9.82
N PRO A 45 0.80 -13.88 -10.47
CA PRO A 45 1.68 -13.34 -11.49
C PRO A 45 3.07 -13.06 -10.92
N ARG A 46 4.12 -13.41 -11.67
CA ARG A 46 5.51 -13.15 -11.26
C ARG A 46 5.74 -11.64 -11.10
N GLY A 47 6.29 -11.21 -9.97
CA GLY A 47 6.59 -9.81 -9.69
C GLY A 47 7.46 -9.17 -10.78
N GLU A 48 8.46 -9.89 -11.29
CA GLU A 48 9.31 -9.44 -12.39
C GLU A 48 8.52 -9.14 -13.68
N ALA A 49 7.54 -9.98 -14.02
CA ALA A 49 6.70 -9.76 -15.20
C ALA A 49 5.82 -8.50 -15.04
N LEU A 50 5.23 -8.32 -13.86
CA LEU A 50 4.48 -7.10 -13.54
C LEU A 50 5.37 -5.85 -13.55
N ALA A 51 6.60 -5.93 -13.04
CA ALA A 51 7.54 -4.83 -13.05
C ALA A 51 7.92 -4.43 -14.49
N ALA A 52 8.23 -5.41 -15.33
CA ALA A 52 8.53 -5.18 -16.74
C ALA A 52 7.34 -4.56 -17.49
N ALA A 53 6.12 -5.05 -17.24
CA ALA A 53 4.89 -4.50 -17.81
C ALA A 53 4.65 -3.05 -17.36
N ALA A 54 4.79 -2.76 -16.07
CA ALA A 54 4.66 -1.42 -15.52
C ALA A 54 5.65 -0.45 -16.19
N MET A 55 6.91 -0.85 -16.36
CA MET A 55 7.93 -0.04 -17.03
C MET A 55 7.56 0.27 -18.49
N ARG A 56 7.06 -0.71 -19.25
CA ARG A 56 6.61 -0.49 -20.65
C ARG A 56 5.47 0.52 -20.74
N LEU A 57 4.65 0.62 -19.69
CA LEU A 57 3.53 1.55 -19.58
C LEU A 57 3.92 2.91 -18.98
N GLY A 58 5.21 3.14 -18.70
CA GLY A 58 5.69 4.39 -18.09
C GLY A 58 5.34 4.56 -16.62
N LEU A 59 4.98 3.46 -15.94
CA LEU A 59 4.70 3.41 -14.50
C LEU A 59 5.98 3.12 -13.72
N THR A 60 6.19 3.83 -12.62
CA THR A 60 7.19 3.43 -11.62
C THR A 60 6.70 2.18 -10.90
N TYR A 61 7.56 1.17 -10.73
CA TYR A 61 7.24 -0.03 -9.95
C TYR A 61 8.14 -0.12 -8.71
N LYS A 62 7.54 -0.34 -7.54
CA LYS A 62 8.24 -0.53 -6.26
C LYS A 62 7.79 -1.81 -5.60
N HIS A 63 8.73 -2.63 -5.14
CA HIS A 63 8.45 -3.88 -4.45
C HIS A 63 8.88 -3.78 -2.99
N ILE A 64 7.91 -3.87 -2.08
CA ILE A 64 8.12 -3.86 -0.62
C ILE A 64 7.37 -5.08 -0.08
N PRO A 65 7.93 -6.30 -0.23
CA PRO A 65 7.23 -7.53 0.08
C PRO A 65 6.99 -7.65 1.59
N VAL A 66 5.74 -7.88 1.99
CA VAL A 66 5.38 -8.15 3.39
C VAL A 66 4.86 -9.58 3.52
N VAL A 67 5.61 -10.39 4.27
CA VAL A 67 5.18 -11.74 4.67
C VAL A 67 4.09 -11.61 5.74
N PRO A 68 2.98 -12.37 5.63
CA PRO A 68 1.93 -12.35 6.65
C PRO A 68 2.47 -12.56 8.06
N GLY A 69 2.09 -11.68 9.00
CA GLY A 69 2.55 -11.73 10.39
C GLY A 69 3.98 -11.23 10.65
N GLN A 70 4.74 -10.83 9.62
CA GLN A 70 6.13 -10.38 9.75
C GLN A 70 6.34 -8.95 9.25
N LEU A 71 5.35 -8.07 9.46
CA LEU A 71 5.48 -6.66 9.12
C LEU A 71 6.54 -6.00 10.03
N SER A 72 7.50 -5.30 9.43
CA SER A 72 8.57 -4.60 10.15
C SER A 72 8.46 -3.08 10.06
N ASN A 73 9.09 -2.37 11.00
CA ASN A 73 9.18 -0.90 10.95
C ASN A 73 9.92 -0.42 9.69
N ASP A 74 10.92 -1.16 9.22
CA ASP A 74 11.66 -0.83 7.99
C ASP A 74 10.75 -0.86 6.76
N GLN A 75 9.80 -1.80 6.69
CA GLN A 75 8.81 -1.86 5.61
C GLN A 75 7.81 -0.70 5.72
N VAL A 76 7.42 -0.30 6.94
CA VAL A 76 6.55 0.86 7.15
C VAL A 76 7.24 2.14 6.66
N GLU A 77 8.51 2.34 7.02
CA GLU A 77 9.28 3.51 6.58
C GLU A 77 9.55 3.49 5.07
N ALA A 78 9.93 2.34 4.51
CA ALA A 78 10.09 2.19 3.06
C ALA A 78 8.79 2.51 2.30
N PHE A 79 7.65 2.07 2.83
CA PHE A 79 6.35 2.38 2.24
C PHE A 79 6.02 3.88 2.35
N ARG A 80 6.30 4.49 3.51
CA ARG A 80 6.14 5.93 3.76
C ARG A 80 6.94 6.77 2.75
N GLN A 81 8.22 6.43 2.55
CA GLN A 81 9.10 7.08 1.60
C GLN A 81 8.56 6.96 0.18
N VAL A 82 8.21 5.74 -0.26
CA VAL A 82 7.65 5.52 -1.59
C VAL A 82 6.38 6.33 -1.83
N VAL A 83 5.43 6.34 -0.90
CA VAL A 83 4.17 7.09 -1.05
C VAL A 83 4.40 8.60 -1.04
N THR A 84 5.39 9.08 -0.30
CA THR A 84 5.68 10.51 -0.16
C THR A 84 6.41 11.06 -1.40
N GLU A 85 7.42 10.35 -1.87
CA GLU A 85 8.40 10.81 -2.86
C GLU A 85 8.06 10.39 -4.30
N SER A 86 7.31 9.31 -4.48
CA SER A 86 7.00 8.82 -5.83
C SER A 86 5.96 9.69 -6.54
N LYS A 87 5.90 9.55 -7.88
CA LYS A 87 4.90 10.21 -8.71
C LYS A 87 3.49 9.70 -8.33
N LYS A 88 2.56 10.64 -8.19
CA LYS A 88 1.17 10.42 -7.75
C LYS A 88 0.21 10.51 -8.96
N PRO A 89 -0.98 9.87 -8.90
CA PRO A 89 -1.44 8.99 -7.84
C PRO A 89 -0.72 7.62 -7.86
N ALA A 90 -0.58 7.01 -6.68
CA ALA A 90 0.00 5.68 -6.51
C ALA A 90 -1.09 4.63 -6.29
N LEU A 91 -0.84 3.41 -6.76
CA LEU A 91 -1.65 2.22 -6.52
C LEU A 91 -0.81 1.17 -5.80
N ALA A 92 -1.22 0.81 -4.58
CA ALA A 92 -0.60 -0.28 -3.83
C ALA A 92 -1.47 -1.55 -3.91
N PHE A 93 -0.85 -2.72 -3.98
CA PHE A 93 -1.58 -3.98 -3.97
C PHE A 93 -0.85 -5.07 -3.20
N CYS A 94 -1.61 -6.07 -2.78
CA CYS A 94 -1.07 -7.36 -2.33
C CYS A 94 -2.02 -8.48 -2.77
N ARG A 95 -2.23 -9.55 -1.99
CA ARG A 95 -3.27 -10.55 -2.30
C ARG A 95 -4.68 -9.96 -2.21
N THR A 96 -4.99 -9.33 -1.08
CA THR A 96 -6.35 -8.83 -0.75
C THR A 96 -6.43 -7.30 -0.59
N GLY A 97 -5.29 -6.61 -0.63
CA GLY A 97 -5.15 -5.18 -0.32
C GLY A 97 -4.85 -4.88 1.16
N THR A 98 -5.12 -5.81 2.08
CA THR A 98 -4.97 -5.58 3.54
C THR A 98 -3.55 -5.16 3.94
N ARG A 99 -2.49 -5.78 3.39
CA ARG A 99 -1.09 -5.41 3.72
C ARG A 99 -0.77 -3.97 3.32
N SER A 100 -1.22 -3.56 2.14
CA SER A 100 -1.03 -2.19 1.65
C SER A 100 -1.76 -1.18 2.53
N THR A 101 -2.99 -1.49 2.94
CA THR A 101 -3.76 -0.66 3.87
C THR A 101 -3.11 -0.59 5.26
N THR A 102 -2.60 -1.71 5.78
CA THR A 102 -1.89 -1.76 7.06
C THR A 102 -0.60 -0.94 7.03
N LEU A 103 0.22 -1.07 5.98
CA LEU A 103 1.43 -0.26 5.81
C LEU A 103 1.09 1.23 5.73
N TRP A 104 0.05 1.61 4.96
CA TRP A 104 -0.43 2.98 4.91
C TRP A 104 -0.84 3.48 6.30
N ALA A 105 -1.66 2.71 7.03
CA ALA A 105 -2.15 3.07 8.35
C ALA A 105 -1.01 3.36 9.34
N LEU A 106 -0.04 2.44 9.43
CA LEU A 106 1.11 2.60 10.30
C LEU A 106 2.02 3.77 9.85
N SER A 107 2.23 3.95 8.54
CA SER A 107 3.01 5.06 7.99
C SER A 107 2.34 6.44 8.16
N ALA A 108 1.03 6.46 8.41
CA ALA A 108 0.23 7.67 8.57
C ALA A 108 -0.01 8.06 10.04
N ALA A 109 0.37 7.20 11.00
CA ALA A 109 0.16 7.43 12.42
C ALA A 109 0.96 8.63 12.97
N ASP A 110 1.96 9.10 12.23
CA ASP A 110 2.71 10.34 12.54
C ASP A 110 1.98 11.61 12.09
N ARG A 111 0.91 11.53 11.30
CA ARG A 111 0.29 12.70 10.66
C ARG A 111 -1.23 12.73 10.71
N LEU A 112 -1.88 11.58 10.91
CA LEU A 112 -3.32 11.44 11.07
C LEU A 112 -3.63 10.86 12.45
N SER A 113 -4.80 11.18 12.99
CA SER A 113 -5.31 10.54 14.20
C SER A 113 -5.66 9.07 13.94
N THR A 114 -5.60 8.26 15.01
CA THR A 114 -6.03 6.85 14.94
C THR A 114 -7.44 6.70 14.38
N SER A 115 -8.37 7.59 14.74
CA SER A 115 -9.74 7.58 14.22
C SER A 115 -9.82 7.86 12.72
N GLU A 116 -9.07 8.84 12.22
CA GLU A 116 -9.06 9.16 10.78
C GLU A 116 -8.48 8.00 9.96
N ILE A 117 -7.43 7.35 10.48
CA ILE A 117 -6.80 6.19 9.83
C ILE A 117 -7.77 5.02 9.74
N LEU A 118 -8.41 4.67 10.86
CA LEU A 118 -9.35 3.55 10.90
C LEU A 118 -10.59 3.82 10.05
N GLN A 119 -11.10 5.06 10.05
CA GLN A 119 -12.24 5.44 9.21
C GLN A 119 -11.90 5.31 7.72
N ALA A 120 -10.77 5.87 7.27
CA ALA A 120 -10.37 5.77 5.87
C ALA A 120 -10.12 4.33 5.42
N ALA A 121 -9.56 3.48 6.29
CA ALA A 121 -9.41 2.05 6.01
C ALA A 121 -10.79 1.37 5.89
N SER A 122 -11.72 1.66 6.80
CA SER A 122 -13.09 1.15 6.79
C SER A 122 -13.86 1.55 5.54
N ASP A 123 -13.80 2.83 5.16
CA ASP A 123 -14.43 3.37 3.95
C ASP A 123 -13.85 2.72 2.67
N ALA A 124 -12.59 2.34 2.70
CA ALA A 124 -11.93 1.58 1.64
C ALA A 124 -12.23 0.06 1.67
N GLY A 125 -13.02 -0.41 2.63
CA GLY A 125 -13.42 -1.81 2.77
C GLY A 125 -12.48 -2.69 3.60
N TYR A 126 -11.62 -2.10 4.43
CA TYR A 126 -10.63 -2.80 5.25
C TYR A 126 -10.86 -2.55 6.74
N ASN A 127 -11.23 -3.58 7.49
CA ASN A 127 -11.27 -3.50 8.95
C ASN A 127 -9.86 -3.64 9.53
N LEU A 128 -9.38 -2.58 10.18
CA LEU A 128 -8.08 -2.51 10.86
C LEU A 128 -8.21 -2.23 12.36
N ASP A 129 -9.37 -2.45 12.99
CA ASP A 129 -9.61 -2.13 14.41
C ASP A 129 -8.58 -2.77 15.35
N ALA A 130 -8.11 -3.98 15.01
CA ALA A 130 -7.07 -4.68 15.75
C ALA A 130 -5.72 -3.93 15.82
N LEU A 131 -5.47 -2.98 14.92
CA LEU A 131 -4.26 -2.15 14.92
C LEU A 131 -4.36 -0.93 15.85
N ARG A 132 -5.53 -0.63 16.43
CA ARG A 132 -5.73 0.56 17.27
C ARG A 132 -4.65 0.74 18.35
N PRO A 133 -4.26 -0.28 19.15
CA PRO A 133 -3.23 -0.10 20.16
C PRO A 133 -1.87 0.31 19.57
N GLN A 134 -1.53 -0.22 18.39
CA GLN A 134 -0.27 0.10 17.70
C GLN A 134 -0.30 1.52 17.11
N LEU A 135 -1.43 1.94 16.57
CA LEU A 135 -1.63 3.30 16.04
C LEU A 135 -1.56 4.34 17.16
N GLU A 136 -2.19 4.08 18.31
CA GLU A 136 -2.13 4.94 19.49
C GLU A 136 -0.72 5.02 20.07
N ALA A 137 -0.01 3.88 20.16
CA ALA A 137 1.38 3.87 20.60
C ALA A 137 2.30 4.66 19.66
N ALA A 138 2.09 4.57 18.34
CA ALA A 138 2.84 5.34 17.35
C ALA A 138 2.56 6.84 17.45
N ALA A 139 1.28 7.24 17.62
CA ALA A 139 0.89 8.63 17.82
C ALA A 139 1.47 9.23 19.11
N ALA A 140 1.51 8.46 20.21
CA ALA A 140 2.09 8.90 21.47
C ALA A 140 3.60 9.17 21.39
N ARG A 141 4.35 8.33 20.65
CA ARG A 141 5.81 8.51 20.44
C ARG A 141 6.14 9.82 19.73
N LYS A 142 5.27 10.28 18.83
CA LYS A 142 5.41 11.59 18.16
C LYS A 142 5.31 12.74 19.16
N SER A 143 4.36 12.68 20.09
CA SER A 143 4.16 13.74 21.11
C SER A 143 5.36 13.90 22.03
N SER A 144 6.14 12.84 22.26
CA SER A 144 7.35 12.87 23.10
C SER A 144 8.63 13.24 22.35
N ALA A 145 8.61 13.28 21.02
CA ALA A 145 9.77 13.58 20.17
C ALA A 145 9.79 15.02 19.61
N LYS A 146 8.85 15.86 20.07
CA LYS A 146 8.67 17.26 19.66
C LYS A 146 8.92 18.18 20.85
#